data_AF-Q0JBK5-F1
#
_entry.id   AF-Q0JBK5-F1
#
_cell.length_a   1.000
_cell.length_b   1.000
_cell.length_c   1.000
_cell.angle_alpha   90.00
_cell.angle_beta   90.00
_cell.angle_gamma   90.00
#
_symmetry.space_group_name_H-M   'P 1'
#
loop_
_entity.id
_entity.type
_entity.pdbx_description
1 polymer ?
#
loop_
_entity_poly.entity_id
_entity_poly.type
_entity_poly.pdbx_seq_one_letter_code
_entity_poly.pdbx_strand_id
1 'polypeptide(L)'
;HTAMLTWSAVNMNPQPSKLEEAGPVSPFASSLAAGFSGVVAAAASHTFDTAKSRSECTVIPKYIAMERRLLKWKVPGNWIERKTGISPADRNVLFRGIGQRMARSGFASFLLVGSYYFVIDQFL
;
A
#
# COMPACT_ATOMS: atom_id res chain seq x y z
N HIS A 1 -3.82 8.69 -11.88
CA HIS A 1 -4.78 9.20 -12.88
C HIS A 1 -4.19 10.38 -13.66
N THR A 2 -3.86 11.51 -13.01
CA THR A 2 -3.27 12.69 -13.68
C THR A 2 -2.01 12.38 -14.50
N ALA A 3 -1.04 11.66 -13.92
CA ALA A 3 0.18 11.26 -14.62
C ALA A 3 -0.08 10.44 -15.89
N MET A 4 -1.13 9.63 -15.88
CA MET A 4 -1.52 8.78 -17.01
C MET A 4 -2.18 9.60 -18.11
N LEU A 5 -3.03 10.58 -17.75
CA LEU A 5 -3.58 11.55 -18.70
C LEU A 5 -2.49 12.45 -19.28
N THR A 6 -1.51 12.89 -18.48
CA THR A 6 -0.36 13.64 -18.97
C THR A 6 0.43 12.82 -19.99
N TRP A 7 0.67 11.53 -19.71
CA TRP A 7 1.36 10.65 -20.65
C TRP A 7 0.59 10.46 -21.96
N SER A 8 -0.73 10.28 -21.89
CA SER A 8 -1.57 10.23 -23.09
C SER A 8 -1.52 11.55 -23.86
N ALA A 9 -1.59 12.69 -23.17
CA ALA A 9 -1.54 14.04 -23.77
C ALA A 9 -0.23 14.35 -24.49
N VAL A 10 0.91 13.85 -24.00
CA VAL A 10 2.23 14.04 -24.63
C VAL A 10 2.29 13.43 -26.04
N ASN A 11 1.52 12.37 -26.30
CA ASN A 11 1.47 11.70 -27.60
C ASN A 11 0.42 12.27 -28.56
N MET A 12 -0.33 13.31 -28.17
CA MET A 12 -1.38 13.90 -29.01
C MET A 12 -0.85 15.09 -29.82
N ASN A 13 -1.21 15.13 -31.11
CA ASN A 13 -0.98 16.25 -32.02
C ASN A 13 -2.33 16.68 -32.64
N PRO A 14 -2.87 17.87 -32.32
CA PRO A 14 -2.31 18.90 -31.44
C PRO A 14 -2.34 18.49 -29.96
N GLN A 15 -1.44 19.07 -29.15
CA GLN A 15 -1.45 18.87 -27.70
C GLN A 15 -2.74 19.47 -27.10
N PRO A 16 -3.42 18.74 -26.19
CA PRO A 16 -4.65 19.22 -25.59
C PRO A 16 -4.39 20.42 -24.70
N SER A 17 -5.28 21.42 -24.75
CA SER A 17 -5.18 22.64 -23.93
C SER A 17 -5.56 22.37 -22.48
N LYS A 18 -6.41 21.37 -22.25
CA LYS A 18 -6.87 20.91 -20.94
C LYS A 18 -6.67 19.41 -20.81
N LEU A 19 -6.35 18.95 -19.60
CA LEU A 19 -6.14 17.52 -19.32
C LEU A 19 -7.40 16.65 -19.64
N GLU A 20 -8.59 17.26 -19.60
CA GLU A 20 -9.87 16.63 -19.96
C GLU A 20 -9.99 16.34 -21.47
N GLU A 21 -9.28 17.09 -22.32
CA GLU A 21 -9.26 16.89 -23.78
C GLU A 21 -8.34 15.73 -24.19
N ALA A 22 -7.52 15.19 -23.27
CA ALA A 22 -6.62 14.08 -23.55
C ALA A 22 -7.33 12.75 -23.86
N GLY A 23 -8.66 12.72 -23.75
CA GLY A 23 -9.50 11.54 -23.92
C GLY A 23 -9.43 10.58 -22.72
N PRO A 24 -10.38 9.65 -22.62
CA PRO A 24 -10.35 8.64 -21.57
C PRO A 24 -9.14 7.74 -21.76
N VAL A 25 -8.40 7.47 -20.68
CA VAL A 25 -7.34 6.48 -20.75
C VAL A 25 -7.97 5.10 -20.97
N SER A 26 -7.33 4.26 -21.79
CA SER A 26 -7.82 2.92 -22.05
C SER A 26 -8.15 2.18 -20.73
N PRO A 27 -9.33 1.55 -20.62
CA PRO A 27 -9.75 0.82 -19.42
C PRO A 27 -8.71 -0.17 -18.93
N PHE A 28 -8.04 -0.84 -19.87
CA PHE A 28 -6.98 -1.79 -19.59
C PHE A 28 -5.74 -1.13 -18.98
N ALA A 29 -5.28 0.01 -19.51
CA ALA A 29 -4.14 0.73 -18.94
C ALA A 29 -4.46 1.27 -17.53
N SER A 30 -5.68 1.76 -17.34
CA SER A 30 -6.16 2.20 -16.02
C SER A 30 -6.16 1.06 -15.00
N SER A 31 -6.65 -0.11 -15.40
CA SER A 31 -6.68 -1.31 -14.56
C SER A 31 -5.27 -1.81 -14.22
N LEU A 32 -4.37 -1.86 -15.20
CA LEU A 32 -2.97 -2.21 -14.97
C LEU A 32 -2.28 -1.23 -14.02
N ALA A 33 -2.46 0.08 -14.23
CA ALA A 33 -1.89 1.10 -13.35
C ALA A 33 -2.42 0.98 -11.92
N ALA A 34 -3.71 0.67 -11.75
CA ALA A 34 -4.30 0.38 -10.45
C ALA A 34 -3.71 -0.87 -9.80
N GLY A 35 -3.50 -1.94 -10.57
CA GLY A 35 -2.83 -3.15 -10.11
C GLY A 35 -1.40 -2.87 -9.60
N PHE A 36 -0.58 -2.17 -10.37
CA PHE A 36 0.76 -1.76 -9.94
C PHE A 36 0.73 -0.85 -8.72
N SER A 37 -0.18 0.12 -8.68
CA SER A 37 -0.38 0.97 -7.51
C SER A 37 -0.75 0.15 -6.27
N GLY A 38 -1.60 -0.87 -6.43
CA GLY A 38 -1.98 -1.80 -5.36
C GLY A 38 -0.81 -2.64 -4.84
N VAL A 39 0.10 -3.06 -5.72
CA VAL A 39 1.34 -3.76 -5.34
C VAL A 39 2.24 -2.84 -4.51
N VAL A 40 2.50 -1.61 -4.99
CA VAL A 40 3.37 -0.65 -4.31
C VAL A 40 2.79 -0.25 -2.95
N ALA A 41 1.48 0.03 -2.89
CA ALA A 41 0.79 0.33 -1.64
C ALA A 41 0.88 -0.84 -0.65
N ALA A 42 0.73 -2.08 -1.12
CA ALA A 42 0.87 -3.27 -0.28
C ALA A 42 2.31 -3.47 0.22
N ALA A 43 3.32 -3.20 -0.61
CA ALA A 43 4.72 -3.27 -0.21
C ALA A 43 5.05 -2.24 0.88
N ALA A 44 4.61 -0.98 0.71
CA ALA A 44 4.85 0.10 1.65
C ALA A 44 4.14 -0.12 3.01
N SER A 45 2.95 -0.71 2.99
CA SER A 45 2.15 -0.97 4.20
C SER A 45 2.43 -2.32 4.88
N HIS A 46 3.14 -3.26 4.23
CA HIS A 46 3.32 -4.62 4.73
C HIS A 46 3.93 -4.69 6.14
N THR A 47 5.02 -3.96 6.35
CA THR A 47 5.78 -4.01 7.60
C THR A 47 4.99 -3.46 8.78
N PHE A 48 4.21 -2.39 8.54
CA PHE A 48 3.35 -1.78 9.55
C PHE A 48 2.19 -2.70 9.96
N ASP A 49 1.52 -3.32 9.00
CA ASP A 49 0.44 -4.25 9.32
C ASP A 49 0.94 -5.51 10.01
N THR A 50 2.09 -6.03 9.58
CA THR A 50 2.72 -7.19 10.25
C THR A 50 3.06 -6.84 11.70
N ALA A 51 3.67 -5.68 11.94
CA ALA A 51 3.97 -5.21 13.28
C ALA A 51 2.71 -4.99 14.12
N LYS A 52 1.64 -4.44 13.53
CA LYS A 52 0.35 -4.25 14.20
C LYS A 52 -0.29 -5.58 14.57
N SER A 53 -0.37 -6.55 13.65
CA SER A 53 -0.89 -7.88 13.98
C SER A 53 -0.10 -8.55 15.10
N ARG A 54 1.23 -8.37 15.13
CA ARG A 54 2.08 -8.91 16.20
C ARG A 54 1.84 -8.22 17.53
N SER A 55 1.71 -6.89 17.54
CA SER A 55 1.43 -6.14 18.77
C SER A 55 0.09 -6.54 19.40
N GLU A 56 -0.93 -6.82 18.58
CA GLU A 56 -2.23 -7.29 19.05
C GLU A 56 -2.18 -8.74 19.58
N CYS A 57 -1.34 -9.60 18.98
CA CYS A 57 -1.15 -10.97 19.48
C CYS A 57 -0.26 -11.06 20.73
N THR A 58 0.57 -10.05 20.99
CA THR A 58 1.39 -10.00 22.20
C THR A 58 0.64 -9.29 23.31
N VAL A 59 -0.01 -10.05 24.18
CA VAL A 59 -0.49 -9.51 25.46
C VAL A 59 0.74 -9.24 26.33
N ILE A 60 1.23 -8.01 26.35
CA ILE A 60 2.24 -7.61 27.34
C ILE A 60 1.51 -7.57 28.68
N PRO A 61 1.81 -8.47 29.63
CA PRO A 61 1.14 -8.44 30.90
C PRO A 61 1.47 -7.13 31.59
N LYS A 62 0.45 -6.52 32.21
CA LYS A 62 0.48 -5.15 32.77
C LYS A 62 1.71 -4.87 33.63
N TYR A 63 2.20 -5.88 34.36
CA TYR A 63 3.39 -5.75 35.21
C TYR A 63 4.67 -5.45 34.40
N ILE A 64 4.89 -6.09 33.25
CA ILE A 64 6.08 -5.82 32.40
C ILE A 64 6.04 -4.40 31.83
N ALA A 65 4.85 -3.93 31.43
CA ALA A 65 4.68 -2.56 30.95
C ALA A 65 4.93 -1.53 32.07
N MET A 66 4.47 -1.83 33.29
CA MET A 66 4.66 -0.98 34.46
C MET A 66 6.11 -0.97 34.95
N GLU A 67 6.78 -2.13 34.99
CA GLU A 67 8.21 -2.25 35.30
C GLU A 67 9.07 -1.47 34.33
N ARG A 68 8.83 -1.58 33.01
CA ARG A 68 9.56 -0.79 32.00
C ARG A 68 9.43 0.71 32.23
N ARG A 69 8.23 1.16 32.61
CA ARG A 69 7.96 2.57 32.92
C ARG A 69 8.65 3.01 34.21
N LEU A 70 8.64 2.16 35.24
CA LEU A 70 9.24 2.46 36.55
C LEU A 70 10.78 2.45 36.49
N LEU A 71 11.37 1.49 35.79
CA LEU A 71 12.82 1.32 35.65
C LEU A 71 13.44 2.19 34.54
N LYS A 72 12.64 3.03 33.86
CA LYS A 72 13.06 3.85 32.71
C LYS A 72 13.88 3.06 31.68
N TRP A 73 13.52 1.80 31.43
CA TRP A 73 14.26 0.96 30.50
C TRP A 73 14.20 1.55 29.09
N LYS A 74 15.38 1.73 28.49
CA LYS A 74 15.50 2.19 27.11
C LYS A 74 14.81 1.16 26.21
N VAL A 75 13.84 1.60 25.42
CA VAL A 75 13.14 0.72 24.47
C VAL A 75 14.18 0.15 23.50
N PRO A 76 14.27 -1.19 23.40
CA PRO A 76 15.23 -1.82 22.50
C PRO A 76 14.86 -1.49 21.05
N GLY A 77 15.89 -1.33 20.21
CA GLY A 77 15.73 -1.06 18.78
C GLY A 77 16.39 0.22 18.29
N ASN A 78 16.36 0.41 16.97
CA ASN A 78 16.81 1.63 16.31
C ASN A 78 15.80 2.76 16.55
N TRP A 79 16.16 4.02 16.22
CA TRP A 79 15.18 5.12 16.39
C TRP A 79 13.89 4.79 15.65
N ILE A 80 13.98 4.29 14.42
CA ILE A 80 12.82 4.08 13.54
C ILE A 80 11.84 3.12 14.22
N GLU A 81 12.33 1.98 14.71
CA GLU A 81 11.55 0.99 15.45
C GLU A 81 10.87 1.57 16.69
N ARG A 82 11.58 2.42 17.44
CA ARG A 82 11.00 3.12 18.59
C ARG A 82 9.88 4.09 18.21
N LYS A 83 10.01 4.77 17.06
CA LYS A 83 8.98 5.70 16.55
C LYS A 83 7.77 4.97 15.97
N THR A 84 7.98 3.85 15.28
CA THR A 84 6.92 3.08 14.63
C THR A 84 6.27 2.04 15.53
N GLY A 85 6.86 1.75 16.70
CA GLY A 85 6.37 0.73 17.63
C GLY A 85 6.72 -0.71 17.23
N ILE A 86 7.61 -0.88 16.24
CA ILE A 86 7.99 -2.20 15.72
C ILE A 86 8.97 -2.85 16.69
N SER A 87 8.64 -4.05 17.18
CA SER A 87 9.53 -4.80 18.06
C SER A 87 10.77 -5.29 17.31
N PRO A 88 11.99 -5.12 17.85
CA PRO A 88 13.22 -5.66 17.25
C PRO A 88 13.20 -7.18 17.06
N ALA A 89 12.39 -7.89 17.86
CA ALA A 89 12.23 -9.34 17.75
C ALA A 89 11.51 -9.76 16.46
N ASP A 90 10.68 -8.88 15.88
CA ASP A 90 9.88 -9.20 14.69
C ASP A 90 10.62 -8.90 13.37
N ARG A 91 11.89 -8.43 13.41
CA ARG A 91 12.68 -8.07 12.21
C ARG A 91 12.71 -9.16 11.14
N ASN A 92 12.89 -10.41 11.54
CA ASN A 92 12.97 -11.54 10.60
C ASN A 92 11.60 -11.92 10.01
N VAL A 93 10.51 -11.55 10.70
CA VAL A 93 9.14 -11.89 10.30
C VAL A 93 8.50 -10.74 9.50
N LEU A 94 9.03 -9.52 9.61
CA LEU A 94 8.48 -8.30 9.03
C LEU A 94 8.25 -8.34 7.51
N PHE A 95 9.08 -9.10 6.79
CA PHE A 95 8.98 -9.27 5.33
C PHE A 95 8.39 -10.62 4.92
N ARG A 96 8.01 -11.46 5.88
CA ARG A 96 7.47 -12.78 5.60
C ARG A 96 6.09 -12.66 4.96
N GLY A 97 5.92 -13.21 3.76
CA GLY A 97 4.65 -13.18 3.04
C GLY A 97 4.44 -11.93 2.18
N ILE A 98 5.44 -11.05 2.04
CA ILE A 98 5.30 -9.81 1.27
C ILE A 98 4.88 -10.07 -0.18
N GLY A 99 5.43 -11.12 -0.82
CA GLY A 99 5.07 -11.50 -2.18
C GLY A 99 3.59 -11.84 -2.33
N GLN A 100 3.04 -12.66 -1.42
CA GLN A 100 1.62 -13.04 -1.45
C GLN A 100 0.71 -11.84 -1.22
N ARG A 101 1.06 -10.93 -0.30
CA ARG A 101 0.31 -9.70 -0.05
C ARG A 101 0.33 -8.76 -1.26
N MET A 102 1.51 -8.56 -1.85
CA MET A 102 1.68 -7.75 -3.06
C MET A 102 0.83 -8.30 -4.21
N ALA A 103 0.91 -9.60 -4.47
CA ALA A 103 0.11 -10.26 -5.50
C ALA A 103 -1.39 -10.07 -5.23
N ARG A 104 -1.86 -10.39 -4.03
CA ARG A 104 -3.29 -10.26 -3.67
C ARG A 104 -3.80 -8.82 -3.82
N SER A 105 -3.04 -7.84 -3.33
CA SER A 105 -3.43 -6.43 -3.43
C SER A 105 -3.40 -5.92 -4.86
N GLY A 106 -2.40 -6.32 -5.64
CA GLY A 106 -2.30 -5.99 -7.06
C GLY A 106 -3.45 -6.57 -7.86
N PHE A 107 -3.72 -7.87 -7.72
CA PHE A 107 -4.86 -8.52 -8.37
C PHE A 107 -6.20 -7.93 -7.94
N ALA A 108 -6.39 -7.66 -6.64
CA ALA A 108 -7.61 -7.03 -6.16
C ALA A 108 -7.81 -5.63 -6.78
N SER A 109 -6.77 -4.81 -6.83
CA SER A 109 -6.85 -3.45 -7.39
C SER A 109 -7.09 -3.47 -8.90
N PHE A 110 -6.44 -4.38 -9.62
CA PHE A 110 -6.68 -4.63 -11.04
C PHE A 110 -8.13 -5.06 -11.29
N LEU A 111 -8.61 -6.07 -10.57
CA LEU A 111 -9.98 -6.57 -10.74
C LEU A 111 -11.04 -5.53 -10.38
N LEU A 112 -10.84 -4.74 -9.31
CA LEU A 112 -11.77 -3.69 -8.93
C LEU A 112 -11.90 -2.64 -10.05
N VAL A 113 -10.77 -2.09 -10.53
CA VAL A 113 -10.80 -1.07 -11.58
C VAL A 113 -11.24 -1.65 -12.92
N GLY A 114 -10.80 -2.87 -13.27
CA GLY A 114 -11.25 -3.58 -14.46
C GLY A 114 -12.76 -3.84 -14.43
N SER A 115 -13.30 -4.30 -13.30
CA SER A 115 -14.73 -4.54 -13.14
C SER A 115 -15.54 -3.24 -13.23
N TYR A 116 -15.01 -2.14 -12.70
CA TYR A 116 -15.66 -0.83 -12.78
C TYR A 116 -15.81 -0.39 -14.23
N TYR A 117 -14.73 -0.44 -15.03
CA TYR A 117 -14.81 -0.09 -16.44
C TYR A 117 -15.62 -1.09 -17.26
N PHE A 118 -15.58 -2.39 -16.93
CA PHE A 118 -16.41 -3.40 -17.57
C PHE A 118 -17.90 -3.11 -17.36
N VAL A 119 -18.29 -2.75 -16.13
CA VAL A 119 -19.68 -2.35 -15.83
C VAL A 119 -20.04 -1.08 -16.60
N ILE A 120 -19.16 -0.08 -16.69
CA ILE A 120 -19.45 1.12 -17.49
C ILE A 120 -19.67 0.76 -18.96
N ASP A 121 -18.79 -0.03 -19.57
CA ASP A 121 -18.88 -0.42 -20.99
C ASP A 121 -20.13 -1.26 -21.31
N GLN A 122 -20.66 -2.02 -20.33
CA GLN A 122 -21.86 -2.84 -20.52
C GLN A 122 -23.16 -2.09 -20.25
N PHE A 123 -23.15 -1.04 -19.41
CA PHE A 123 -24.37 -0.35 -18.96
C PHE A 123 -24.49 1.11 -19.43
N LEU A 124 -23.43 1.70 -19.97
CA LEU A 124 -23.38 3.08 -20.48
C LEU A 124 -22.94 3.11 -21.94
#